data_AF-A0A679FSB6-F1
#
_entry.id   AF-A0A679FSB6-F1
#
_cell.length_a   1.000
_cell.length_b   1.000
_cell.length_c   1.000
_cell.angle_alpha   90.00
_cell.angle_beta   90.00
_cell.angle_gamma   90.00
#
_symmetry.space_group_name_H-M   'P 1'
#
loop_
_entity.id
_entity.type
_entity.pdbx_description
1 polymer ?
#
loop_
_entity_poly.entity_id
_entity_poly.type
_entity_poly.pdbx_seq_one_letter_code
_entity_poly.pdbx_strand_id
1 'polypeptide(L)'
;MPVILWPEDEDLWLDREKYDPDLFQSLLIPFDPGRMRAYPVPKIVGSPKNDFPECIEGLRGSSRNLLSFCRRPILVQAFFNIRGAV
;
A
#
# COMPACT_ATOMS: atom_id res chain seq x y z
N MET A 1 4.81 7.83 2.15
CA MET A 1 4.21 6.83 1.25
C MET A 1 5.28 5.80 0.97
N PRO A 2 4.97 4.49 1.02
CA PRO A 2 5.92 3.46 0.64
C PRO A 2 6.24 3.53 -0.86
N VAL A 3 7.41 3.04 -1.23
CA VAL A 3 7.76 2.74 -2.61
C VAL A 3 7.25 1.33 -2.91
N ILE A 4 6.49 1.19 -3.99
CA ILE A 4 5.95 -0.10 -4.44
C ILE A 4 6.70 -0.48 -5.70
N LEU A 5 7.39 -1.61 -5.67
CA LEU A 5 8.13 -2.13 -6.80
C LEU A 5 7.25 -3.03 -7.67
N TRP A 6 7.63 -3.12 -8.94
CA TRP A 6 7.13 -4.18 -9.79
C TRP A 6 7.79 -5.51 -9.41
N PRO A 7 7.10 -6.65 -9.54
CA PRO A 7 7.70 -7.97 -9.23
C PRO A 7 9.00 -8.22 -10.01
N GLU A 8 9.10 -7.66 -11.22
CA GLU A 8 10.27 -7.81 -12.09
C GLU A 8 11.51 -7.07 -11.55
N ASP A 9 11.33 -6.06 -10.69
CA ASP A 9 12.40 -5.27 -10.08
C ASP A 9 12.81 -5.79 -8.69
N GLU A 10 12.13 -6.82 -8.16
CA GLU A 10 12.40 -7.38 -6.83
C GLU A 10 13.79 -7.99 -6.72
N ASP A 11 14.21 -8.75 -7.74
CA ASP A 11 15.53 -9.38 -7.78
C ASP A 11 16.64 -8.32 -7.74
N LEU A 12 16.46 -7.22 -8.49
CA LEU A 12 17.38 -6.09 -8.47
C LEU A 12 17.40 -5.41 -7.10
N TRP A 13 16.25 -5.28 -6.43
CA TRP A 13 16.14 -4.69 -5.09
C TRP A 13 16.81 -5.52 -3.99
N LEU A 14 16.78 -6.85 -4.11
CA LEU A 14 17.34 -7.76 -3.11
C LEU A 14 18.83 -8.10 -3.34
N ASP A 15 19.36 -7.81 -4.53
CA ASP A 15 20.75 -8.11 -4.88
C ASP A 15 21.73 -7.21 -4.10
N ARG A 16 22.48 -7.82 -3.16
CA ARG A 16 23.47 -7.13 -2.33
C ARG A 16 24.81 -6.93 -3.02
N GLU A 17 25.09 -7.67 -4.09
CA GLU A 17 26.35 -7.60 -4.82
C GLU A 17 26.32 -6.49 -5.88
N LYS A 18 25.13 -6.18 -6.40
CA LYS A 18 24.91 -5.10 -7.37
C LYS A 18 24.39 -3.83 -6.69
N TYR A 19 25.26 -3.18 -5.90
CA TYR A 19 24.93 -1.88 -5.30
C TYR A 19 25.24 -0.73 -6.26
N ASP A 20 24.28 -0.36 -7.09
CA ASP A 20 24.33 0.85 -7.93
C ASP A 20 23.28 1.88 -7.43
N PRO A 21 23.73 2.97 -6.76
CA PRO A 21 22.84 3.99 -6.23
C PRO A 21 21.94 4.67 -7.28
N ASP A 22 22.40 4.80 -8.52
CA ASP A 22 21.65 5.50 -9.57
C ASP A 22 20.51 4.63 -10.12
N LEU A 23 20.77 3.33 -10.26
CA LEU A 23 19.73 2.35 -10.60
C LEU A 23 18.64 2.29 -9.53
N PHE A 24 19.00 2.23 -8.24
CA PHE A 24 18.00 2.21 -7.17
C PHE A 24 17.17 3.49 -7.11
N GLN A 25 17.79 4.66 -7.30
CA GLN A 25 17.04 5.93 -7.35
C GLN A 25 15.97 5.93 -8.45
N SER A 26 16.25 5.29 -9.60
CA SER A 26 15.28 5.18 -10.68
C SER A 26 14.05 4.32 -10.34
N LEU A 27 14.16 3.42 -9.35
CA LEU A 27 13.05 2.60 -8.85
C LEU A 27 12.19 3.32 -7.80
N LEU A 28 12.69 4.39 -7.18
CA LEU A 28 12.01 5.13 -6.11
C LEU A 28 10.93 6.10 -6.63
N ILE A 29 10.08 5.63 -7.54
CA ILE A 29 9.02 6.43 -8.15
C ILE A 29 7.70 6.19 -7.39
N PRO A 30 6.91 7.25 -7.10
CA PRO A 30 5.58 7.07 -6.53
C PRO A 30 4.70 6.19 -7.41
N PHE A 31 4.04 5.20 -6.81
CA PHE A 31 3.15 4.32 -7.54
C PHE A 31 1.89 5.06 -8.02
N ASP A 32 1.39 4.68 -9.19
CA ASP A 32 0.22 5.30 -9.81
C ASP A 32 -1.03 5.13 -8.92
N PRO A 33 -1.62 6.22 -8.39
CA PRO A 33 -2.81 6.13 -7.55
C PRO A 33 -4.03 5.56 -8.29
N GLY A 34 -4.08 5.64 -9.63
CA GLY A 34 -5.14 5.05 -10.44
C GLY A 34 -5.11 3.52 -10.47
N ARG A 35 -3.95 2.92 -10.17
CA ARG A 35 -3.76 1.46 -10.04
C ARG A 35 -3.96 0.96 -8.61
N MET A 36 -4.37 1.84 -7.71
CA MET A 36 -4.59 1.53 -6.30
C MET A 36 -6.04 1.72 -5.90
N ARG A 37 -6.46 0.96 -4.88
CA ARG A 37 -7.75 1.14 -4.22
C ARG A 37 -7.52 1.39 -2.74
N ALA A 38 -8.13 2.44 -2.22
CA ALA A 38 -8.23 2.70 -0.78
C ALA A 38 -9.69 2.67 -0.35
N TYR A 39 -9.96 2.08 0.81
CA TYR A 39 -11.28 2.00 1.40
C TYR A 39 -11.19 2.16 2.92
N PRO A 40 -12.25 2.66 3.57
CA PRO A 40 -12.25 2.83 5.01
C PRO A 40 -12.35 1.46 5.72
N VAL A 41 -11.53 1.28 6.76
CA VAL A 41 -11.49 0.09 7.62
C VAL A 41 -11.94 0.42 9.04
N PRO A 42 -12.36 -0.57 9.85
CA PRO A 42 -12.69 -0.36 11.25
C PRO A 42 -11.51 0.16 12.06
N LYS A 43 -11.80 0.96 13.11
CA LYS A 43 -10.77 1.55 13.99
C LYS A 43 -9.98 0.53 14.81
N ILE A 44 -10.42 -0.72 14.86
CA ILE A 44 -9.76 -1.80 15.61
C ILE A 44 -8.31 -2.01 15.16
N VAL A 45 -7.98 -1.69 13.90
CA VAL A 45 -6.61 -1.74 13.35
C VAL A 45 -5.63 -0.77 14.04
N GLY A 46 -6.13 0.24 14.77
CA GLY A 46 -5.29 1.21 15.46
C GLY A 46 -4.51 0.66 16.66
N SER A 47 -4.77 -0.59 17.08
CA SER A 47 -4.06 -1.27 18.16
C SER A 47 -3.25 -2.44 17.60
N PRO A 48 -1.92 -2.49 17.78
CA PRO A 48 -1.08 -3.61 17.34
C PRO A 48 -1.43 -4.96 17.97
N LYS A 49 -2.22 -4.98 19.05
CA LYS A 49 -2.71 -6.21 19.69
C LYS A 49 -3.82 -6.92 18.89
N ASN A 50 -4.43 -6.21 17.94
CA ASN A 50 -5.55 -6.71 17.16
C ASN A 50 -5.05 -7.23 15.81
N ASP A 51 -4.76 -8.52 15.74
CA ASP A 51 -4.36 -9.22 14.52
C ASP A 51 -5.48 -10.16 14.07
N PHE A 52 -6.55 -9.55 13.55
CA PHE A 52 -7.75 -10.26 13.13
C PHE A 52 -8.11 -9.85 11.69
N PRO A 53 -8.76 -10.71 10.89
CA PRO A 53 -9.11 -10.41 9.50
C PRO A 53 -9.99 -9.16 9.36
N GLU A 54 -10.78 -8.83 10.39
CA GLU A 54 -11.65 -7.64 10.43
C GLU A 54 -10.86 -6.32 10.35
N CYS A 55 -9.55 -6.33 10.65
CA CYS A 55 -8.69 -5.14 10.54
C CYS A 55 -8.54 -4.63 9.10
N ILE A 56 -8.70 -5.50 8.10
CA ILE A 56 -8.63 -5.17 6.68
C ILE A 56 -10.00 -5.22 5.99
N GLU A 57 -11.07 -5.56 6.70
CA GLU A 57 -12.40 -5.59 6.08
C GLU A 57 -12.89 -4.17 5.79
N GLY A 58 -13.46 -3.97 4.60
CA GLY A 58 -14.04 -2.69 4.23
C GLY A 58 -15.34 -2.41 4.99
N LEU A 59 -15.49 -1.19 5.51
CA LEU A 59 -16.75 -0.77 6.12
C LEU A 59 -17.86 -0.74 5.05
N ARG A 60 -18.87 -1.62 5.20
CA ARG A 60 -20.06 -1.62 4.34
C ARG A 60 -20.78 -0.27 4.46
N GLY A 61 -20.76 0.54 3.40
CA GLY A 61 -21.64 1.71 3.27
C GLY A 61 -21.02 3.11 3.34
N SER A 62 -19.74 3.32 3.00
CA SER A 62 -19.21 4.69 2.93
C SER A 62 -18.59 5.02 1.57
N SER A 63 -19.46 5.33 0.60
CA SER A 63 -19.13 6.12 -0.58
C SER A 63 -18.80 7.55 -0.15
N ARG A 64 -17.59 7.80 0.35
CA ARG A 64 -17.10 9.16 0.60
C ARG A 64 -15.76 9.36 -0.08
N ASN A 65 -15.72 10.38 -0.94
CA ASN A 65 -14.62 10.78 -1.83
C ASN A 65 -13.23 10.57 -1.22
N LEU A 66 -12.39 9.81 -1.93
CA LEU A 66 -10.99 9.50 -1.59
C LEU A 66 -10.12 10.75 -1.38
N LEU A 67 -10.46 11.88 -1.98
CA LEU A 67 -9.66 13.10 -1.97
C LEU A 67 -9.61 13.83 -0.61
N SER A 68 -10.53 13.57 0.32
CA SER A 68 -10.51 14.21 1.65
C SER A 68 -9.78 13.41 2.74
N PHE A 69 -9.40 12.18 2.42
CA PHE A 69 -8.88 11.23 3.41
C PHE A 69 -7.44 11.56 3.84
N CYS A 70 -6.63 12.18 2.98
CA CYS A 70 -5.22 12.54 3.26
C CYS A 70 -4.98 13.51 4.44
N ARG A 71 -6.01 13.97 5.18
CA ARG A 71 -5.87 14.87 6.35
C ARG A 71 -6.14 14.22 7.71
N ARG A 72 -6.34 12.89 7.80
CA ARG A 72 -6.53 12.20 9.09
C ARG A 72 -5.46 11.13 9.35
N PRO A 73 -4.84 11.10 10.56
CA PRO A 73 -3.63 10.32 10.85
C PRO A 73 -3.83 8.81 11.00
N ILE A 74 -5.01 8.25 10.71
CA ILE A 74 -5.33 6.82 10.95
C ILE A 74 -5.74 6.11 9.65
N LEU A 75 -5.25 6.57 8.50
CA LEU A 75 -5.37 5.80 7.26
C LEU A 75 -4.20 4.84 7.16
N VAL A 76 -4.45 3.61 7.60
CA VAL A 76 -3.68 2.47 7.13
C VAL A 76 -3.88 2.44 5.62
N GLN A 77 -2.84 2.79 4.87
CA GLN A 77 -2.81 2.59 3.44
C GLN A 77 -2.77 1.08 3.21
N ALA A 78 -3.94 0.44 3.12
CA ALA A 78 -4.03 -0.94 2.69
C ALA A 78 -3.77 -0.96 1.18
N PHE A 79 -2.50 -1.01 0.81
CA PHE A 79 -2.05 -1.20 -0.57
C PHE A 79 -2.32 -2.64 -0.98
N PHE A 80 -3.55 -2.93 -1.42
CA PHE A 80 -3.85 -4.22 -2.03
C PHE A 80 -3.47 -4.16 -3.52
N ASN A 81 -2.33 -4.76 -3.84
CA ASN A 81 -2.03 -5.24 -5.20
C ASN A 81 -2.96 -6.43 -5.47
N ILE A 82 -4.10 -6.20 -6.12
CA ILE A 82 -4.96 -7.28 -6.58
C ILE A 82 -4.28 -7.92 -7.81
N ARG A 83 -3.27 -8.77 -7.59
CA ARG A 83 -2.95 -9.88 -8.50
C ARG A 83 -3.54 -11.14 -7.88
N GLY A 84 -4.77 -11.44 -8.29
CA GLY A 84 -5.56 -12.56 -7.79
C GLY A 84 -6.91 -12.60 -8.49
N ALA A 85 -6.90 -12.67 -9.82
CA ALA A 85 -8.06 -13.06 -10.60
C ALA A 85 -7.58 -14.02 -11.70
N VAL A 86 -7.84 -15.30 -11.43
CA VAL A 86 -7.62 -16.53 -12.22
C VAL A 86 -6.24 -17.14 -12.12
#